data_AF-A0A6N7WN34-F1
#
_entry.id   AF-A0A6N7WN34-F1
#
_cell.length_a   1.000
_cell.length_b   1.000
_cell.length_c   1.000
_cell.angle_alpha   90.00
_cell.angle_beta   90.00
_cell.angle_gamma   90.00
#
_symmetry.space_group_name_H-M   'P 1'
#
loop_
_entity.id
_entity.type
_entity.pdbx_description
1 polymer ?
#
loop_
_entity_poly.entity_id
_entity_poly.type
_entity_poly.pdbx_seq_one_letter_code
_entity_poly.pdbx_strand_id
1 'polypeptide(L)'
;MNYFPEEKVVSIEEAAEKKEEAAAEKKKSIGFAVWNVGDTGYQLKLSTAGIKELESRYKTNVINLMQPHDGESMPPLTVMLDVAHVAMKPWHHSVKMKDVEALFDRYMENGGSQLEFYAGVYMEIFMVSGFFSKSLAEDLSETMGKAREEM
;
A
#
# COMPACT_ATOMS: atom_id res chain seq x y z
N MET A 1 38.99 41.31 -7.71
CA MET A 1 37.78 40.71 -8.31
C MET A 1 37.79 39.23 -7.95
N ASN A 2 37.21 38.85 -6.80
CA ASN A 2 37.04 37.45 -6.44
C ASN A 2 35.54 37.21 -6.29
N TYR A 3 34.97 36.44 -7.22
CA TYR A 3 33.58 35.99 -7.18
C TYR A 3 33.62 34.48 -6.93
N PHE A 4 33.48 34.08 -5.66
CA PHE A 4 33.13 32.72 -5.28
C PHE A 4 31.61 32.74 -5.04
N PRO A 5 30.78 32.01 -5.81
CA PRO A 5 29.38 31.85 -5.46
C PRO A 5 29.30 30.91 -4.26
N GLU A 6 28.64 31.36 -3.19
CA GLU A 6 28.35 30.49 -2.05
C GLU A 6 27.36 29.40 -2.48
N GLU A 7 27.87 28.17 -2.63
CA GLU A 7 27.05 26.98 -2.68
C GLU A 7 26.32 26.85 -1.34
N LYS A 8 25.00 26.93 -1.42
CA LYS A 8 24.10 26.72 -0.29
C LYS A 8 24.17 25.23 0.11
N VAL A 9 25.10 24.90 0.99
CA VAL A 9 25.19 23.60 1.65
C VAL A 9 23.93 23.41 2.49
N VAL A 10 22.98 22.63 1.96
CA VAL A 10 21.83 22.15 2.74
C VAL A 10 22.39 21.20 3.79
N SER A 11 22.20 21.52 5.07
CA SER A 11 22.77 20.73 6.16
C SER A 11 22.13 19.34 6.16
N ILE A 12 22.92 18.31 6.45
CA ILE A 12 22.47 16.90 6.49
C ILE A 12 21.31 16.73 7.50
N GLU A 13 21.25 17.61 8.51
CA GLU A 13 20.15 17.70 9.48
C GLU A 13 18.83 18.17 8.85
N GLU A 14 18.82 19.13 7.92
CA GLU A 14 17.59 19.57 7.22
C GLU A 14 17.04 18.47 6.27
N ALA A 15 17.93 17.63 5.73
CA ALA A 15 17.54 16.47 4.92
C ALA A 15 16.99 15.31 5.78
N ALA A 16 17.51 15.15 6.99
CA ALA A 16 17.00 14.19 7.97
C ALA A 16 15.65 14.64 8.55
N GLU A 17 15.52 15.93 8.90
CA GLU A 17 14.29 16.52 9.44
C GLU A 17 13.16 16.52 8.40
N LYS A 18 13.46 16.73 7.11
CA LYS A 18 12.47 16.52 6.02
C LYS A 18 12.08 15.06 5.80
N LYS A 19 12.99 14.12 6.01
CA LYS A 19 12.68 12.68 5.95
C LYS A 19 11.83 12.25 7.15
N GLU A 20 12.07 12.84 8.31
CA GLU A 20 11.36 12.56 9.55
C GLU A 20 9.99 13.27 9.56
N GLU A 21 9.85 14.48 9.00
CA GLU A 21 8.55 15.11 8.75
C GLU A 21 7.73 14.36 7.69
N ALA A 22 8.34 13.85 6.62
CA ALA A 22 7.65 12.99 5.65
C ALA A 22 7.23 11.63 6.26
N ALA A 23 7.96 11.14 7.26
CA ALA A 23 7.59 9.96 8.03
C ALA A 23 6.52 10.26 9.09
N ALA A 24 6.54 11.44 9.71
CA ALA A 24 5.61 11.88 10.74
C ALA A 24 4.27 12.41 10.19
N GLU A 25 4.22 12.93 8.95
CA GLU A 25 2.97 13.27 8.26
C GLU A 25 2.12 12.04 7.88
N LYS A 26 2.67 10.82 7.97
CA LYS A 26 1.89 9.57 7.86
C LYS A 26 0.93 9.33 9.02
N LYS A 27 0.75 10.28 9.96
CA LYS A 27 -0.17 10.14 11.09
C LYS A 27 -1.62 10.61 10.86
N LYS A 28 -2.03 11.11 9.69
CA LYS A 28 -3.43 11.52 9.47
C LYS A 28 -3.92 11.32 8.03
N SER A 29 -4.42 10.13 7.73
CA SER A 29 -5.57 9.94 6.81
C SER A 29 -5.84 8.44 6.65
N ILE A 30 -6.88 7.92 7.31
CA ILE A 30 -7.51 6.64 6.91
C ILE A 30 -8.31 6.90 5.61
N GLY A 31 -7.62 7.40 4.58
CA GLY A 31 -8.22 7.80 3.32
C GLY A 31 -8.04 6.73 2.27
N PHE A 32 -6.79 6.29 2.08
CA PHE A 32 -6.35 5.35 1.05
C PHE A 32 -5.05 4.67 1.49
N ALA A 33 -4.80 3.46 1.01
CA ALA A 33 -3.51 2.79 1.14
C ALA A 33 -2.57 3.29 0.03
N VAL A 34 -1.25 3.16 0.26
CA VAL A 34 -0.23 3.57 -0.72
C VAL A 34 0.72 2.40 -0.99
N TRP A 35 0.85 2.01 -2.25
CA TRP A 35 1.87 1.06 -2.69
C TRP A 35 2.99 1.78 -3.40
N ASN A 36 4.20 1.71 -2.84
CA ASN A 36 5.38 2.33 -3.44
C ASN A 36 6.11 1.31 -4.31
N VAL A 37 6.33 1.66 -5.58
CA VAL A 37 7.10 0.88 -6.54
C VAL A 37 8.18 1.79 -7.14
N GLY A 38 9.42 1.65 -6.66
CA GLY A 38 10.48 2.62 -6.93
C GLY A 38 10.11 3.99 -6.36
N ASP A 39 10.23 5.04 -7.18
CA ASP A 39 9.90 6.43 -6.79
C ASP A 39 8.40 6.78 -6.93
N THR A 40 7.56 5.82 -7.33
CA THR A 40 6.14 6.07 -7.61
C THR A 40 5.24 5.45 -6.55
N GLY A 41 4.38 6.26 -5.93
CA GLY A 41 3.35 5.82 -4.99
C GLY A 41 1.98 5.72 -5.66
N TYR A 42 1.35 4.54 -5.55
CA TYR A 42 0.02 4.24 -6.09
C TYR A 42 -1.05 4.28 -5.01
N GLN A 43 -2.10 5.07 -5.22
CA GLN A 43 -3.22 5.18 -4.28
C GLN A 43 -4.21 4.04 -4.47
N LEU A 44 -4.59 3.40 -3.37
CA LEU A 44 -5.44 2.22 -3.35
C LEU A 44 -6.60 2.38 -2.36
N LYS A 45 -7.81 2.13 -2.84
CA LYS A 45 -9.01 2.01 -2.01
C LYS A 45 -10.11 1.27 -2.77
N LEU A 46 -10.76 0.31 -2.13
CA LEU A 46 -11.93 -0.33 -2.71
C LEU A 46 -13.13 0.62 -2.63
N SER A 47 -13.68 0.94 -3.80
CA SER A 47 -14.99 1.58 -3.92
C SER A 47 -16.10 0.53 -3.89
N THR A 48 -17.35 0.94 -3.64
CA THR A 48 -18.50 0.05 -3.71
C THR A 48 -18.61 -0.69 -5.05
N ALA A 49 -18.26 -0.02 -6.15
CA ALA A 49 -18.23 -0.64 -7.48
C ALA A 49 -17.15 -1.73 -7.56
N GLY A 50 -15.96 -1.47 -7.04
CA GLY A 50 -14.87 -2.44 -6.97
C GLY A 50 -15.20 -3.63 -6.08
N ILE A 51 -15.84 -3.41 -4.92
CA ILE A 51 -16.32 -4.47 -4.04
C ILE A 51 -17.28 -5.39 -4.80
N LYS A 52 -18.30 -4.84 -5.45
CA LYS A 52 -19.26 -5.64 -6.24
C LYS A 52 -18.60 -6.39 -7.40
N GLU A 53 -17.57 -5.81 -8.03
CA GLU A 53 -16.80 -6.48 -9.08
C GLU A 53 -16.08 -7.73 -8.52
N LEU A 54 -15.40 -7.57 -7.38
CA LEU A 54 -14.69 -8.67 -6.71
C LEU A 54 -15.66 -9.76 -6.24
N GLU A 55 -16.80 -9.39 -5.61
CA GLU A 55 -17.81 -10.37 -5.19
C GLU A 55 -18.39 -11.14 -6.38
N SER A 56 -18.65 -10.45 -7.49
CA SER A 56 -19.13 -11.10 -8.71
C SER A 56 -18.10 -12.04 -9.32
N ARG A 57 -16.80 -11.70 -9.25
CA ARG A 57 -15.70 -12.51 -9.79
C ARG A 57 -15.46 -13.76 -8.94
N TYR A 58 -15.35 -13.60 -7.63
CA TYR A 58 -14.98 -14.66 -6.70
C TYR A 58 -16.17 -15.41 -6.09
N LYS A 59 -17.41 -14.96 -6.36
CA LYS A 59 -18.67 -15.55 -5.88
C LYS A 59 -18.73 -15.68 -4.35
N THR A 60 -18.11 -14.73 -3.67
CA THR A 60 -18.00 -14.67 -2.21
C THR A 60 -17.95 -13.22 -1.74
N ASN A 61 -18.13 -12.98 -0.45
CA ASN A 61 -17.94 -11.66 0.12
C ASN A 61 -16.45 -11.27 0.13
N VAL A 62 -16.14 -9.99 -0.08
CA VAL A 62 -14.76 -9.49 -0.14
C VAL A 62 -13.98 -9.72 1.16
N ILE A 63 -14.62 -9.78 2.32
CA ILE A 63 -13.96 -10.09 3.60
C ILE A 63 -13.32 -11.49 3.55
N ASN A 64 -13.93 -12.44 2.84
CA ASN A 64 -13.37 -13.80 2.70
C ASN A 64 -12.11 -13.83 1.82
N LEU A 65 -11.85 -12.77 1.03
CA LEU A 65 -10.61 -12.65 0.25
C LEU A 65 -9.44 -12.17 1.12
N MET A 66 -9.74 -11.48 2.23
CA MET A 66 -8.72 -11.01 3.16
C MET A 66 -8.06 -12.16 3.92
N GLN A 67 -8.84 -13.16 4.30
CA GLN A 67 -8.37 -14.30 5.06
C GLN A 67 -7.89 -15.41 4.12
N PRO A 68 -6.80 -16.12 4.46
CA PRO A 68 -6.44 -17.34 3.76
C PRO A 68 -7.54 -18.41 3.92
N HIS A 69 -7.66 -19.29 2.91
CA HIS A 69 -8.50 -20.47 3.01
C HIS A 69 -7.81 -21.57 3.86
N ASP A 70 -8.58 -22.57 4.30
CA ASP A 70 -8.17 -23.62 5.25
C ASP A 70 -6.72 -24.11 5.04
N GLY A 71 -5.84 -23.74 5.99
CA GLY A 71 -4.46 -24.22 6.07
C GLY A 71 -3.38 -23.29 5.49
N GLU A 72 -3.75 -22.17 4.86
CA GLU A 72 -2.79 -21.20 4.31
C GLU A 72 -2.54 -20.02 5.28
N SER A 73 -1.35 -19.42 5.22
CA SER A 73 -0.99 -18.26 6.05
C SER A 73 -1.34 -16.91 5.41
N MET A 74 -1.57 -16.88 4.09
CA MET A 74 -1.92 -15.69 3.33
C MET A 74 -2.72 -16.05 2.06
N PRO A 75 -3.58 -15.16 1.54
CA PRO A 75 -4.27 -15.37 0.27
C PRO A 75 -3.31 -15.63 -0.90
N PRO A 76 -3.75 -16.28 -1.99
CA PRO A 76 -2.90 -16.45 -3.17
C PRO A 76 -2.58 -15.11 -3.83
N LEU A 77 -1.38 -14.99 -4.43
CA LEU A 77 -0.92 -13.75 -5.08
C LEU A 77 -1.92 -13.21 -6.12
N THR A 78 -2.56 -14.11 -6.87
CA THR A 78 -3.62 -13.74 -7.83
C THR A 78 -4.74 -12.92 -7.20
N VAL A 79 -5.21 -13.33 -6.01
CA VAL A 79 -6.24 -12.59 -5.27
C VAL A 79 -5.69 -11.26 -4.80
N MET A 80 -4.44 -11.24 -4.30
CA MET A 80 -3.83 -10.01 -3.82
C MET A 80 -3.70 -8.95 -4.92
N LEU A 81 -3.22 -9.36 -6.10
CA LEU A 81 -3.08 -8.47 -7.25
C LEU A 81 -4.43 -8.04 -7.83
N ASP A 82 -5.43 -8.92 -7.83
CA ASP A 82 -6.79 -8.57 -8.26
C ASP A 82 -7.42 -7.50 -7.39
N VAL A 83 -7.29 -7.64 -6.06
CA VAL A 83 -7.77 -6.64 -5.10
C VAL A 83 -7.01 -5.33 -5.29
N ALA A 84 -5.68 -5.37 -5.41
CA ALA A 84 -4.88 -4.18 -5.67
C ALA A 84 -5.29 -3.50 -6.98
N HIS A 85 -5.47 -4.26 -8.07
CA HIS A 85 -5.91 -3.75 -9.36
C HIS A 85 -7.24 -3.00 -9.24
N VAL A 86 -8.23 -3.64 -8.62
CA VAL A 86 -9.56 -3.04 -8.42
C VAL A 86 -9.49 -1.82 -7.50
N ALA A 87 -8.65 -1.86 -6.47
CA ALA A 87 -8.44 -0.75 -5.54
C ALA A 87 -7.71 0.45 -6.16
N MET A 88 -6.93 0.26 -7.24
CA MET A 88 -6.27 1.35 -7.96
C MET A 88 -7.19 2.09 -8.94
N LYS A 89 -8.26 1.44 -9.44
CA LYS A 89 -9.15 2.00 -10.47
C LYS A 89 -9.70 3.40 -10.16
N PRO A 90 -10.00 3.80 -8.91
CA PRO A 90 -10.51 5.15 -8.64
C PRO A 90 -9.54 6.27 -9.03
N TRP A 91 -8.23 6.01 -8.99
CA TRP A 91 -7.19 6.99 -9.39
C TRP A 91 -6.53 6.62 -10.73
N HIS A 92 -6.47 5.34 -11.05
CA HIS A 92 -5.72 4.79 -12.18
C HIS A 92 -6.60 3.93 -13.09
N HIS A 93 -7.66 4.52 -13.64
CA HIS A 93 -8.67 3.84 -14.46
C HIS A 93 -8.12 3.13 -15.73
N SER A 94 -6.94 3.54 -16.21
CA SER A 94 -6.32 2.99 -17.43
C SER A 94 -5.39 1.80 -17.16
N VAL A 95 -5.10 1.48 -15.90
CA VAL A 95 -4.22 0.36 -15.52
C VAL A 95 -4.94 -0.96 -15.79
N LYS A 96 -4.29 -1.86 -16.55
CA LYS A 96 -4.75 -3.23 -16.81
C LYS A 96 -4.09 -4.19 -15.84
N MET A 97 -4.64 -5.39 -15.71
CA MET A 97 -4.07 -6.42 -14.82
C MET A 97 -2.59 -6.72 -15.15
N LYS A 98 -2.22 -6.76 -16.43
CA LYS A 98 -0.83 -6.94 -16.87
C LYS A 98 0.12 -5.83 -16.38
N ASP A 99 -0.39 -4.60 -16.28
CA ASP A 99 0.41 -3.50 -15.75
C ASP A 99 0.63 -3.69 -14.25
N VAL A 100 -0.36 -4.24 -13.52
CA VAL A 100 -0.23 -4.58 -12.09
C VAL A 100 0.77 -5.70 -11.85
N GLU A 101 0.76 -6.73 -12.69
CA GLU A 101 1.76 -7.81 -12.68
C GLU A 101 3.18 -7.22 -12.87
N ALA A 102 3.36 -6.34 -13.87
CA ALA A 102 4.63 -5.67 -14.10
C ALA A 102 5.04 -4.72 -12.96
N LEU A 103 4.08 -4.06 -12.29
CA LEU A 103 4.36 -3.27 -11.09
C LEU A 103 4.82 -4.15 -9.94
N PHE A 104 4.24 -5.34 -9.80
CA PHE A 104 4.64 -6.29 -8.77
C PHE A 104 6.03 -6.87 -9.04
N ASP A 105 6.34 -7.22 -10.29
CA ASP A 105 7.70 -7.63 -10.68
C ASP A 105 8.72 -6.54 -10.35
N ARG A 106 8.45 -5.29 -10.73
CA ARG A 106 9.32 -4.16 -10.40
C ARG A 106 9.44 -3.91 -8.90
N TYR A 107 8.36 -4.12 -8.15
CA TYR A 107 8.38 -4.03 -6.68
C TYR A 107 9.34 -5.07 -6.08
N MET A 108 9.30 -6.31 -6.59
CA MET A 108 10.24 -7.37 -6.19
C MET A 108 11.68 -7.05 -6.59
N GLU A 109 11.92 -6.53 -7.80
CA GLU A 109 13.26 -6.11 -8.26
C GLU A 109 13.88 -5.00 -7.40
N ASN A 110 13.04 -4.13 -6.82
CA ASN A 110 13.47 -3.07 -5.91
C ASN A 110 13.69 -3.56 -4.46
N GLY A 111 13.68 -4.87 -4.22
CA GLY A 111 13.92 -5.48 -2.92
C GLY A 111 12.66 -5.70 -2.06
N GLY A 112 11.46 -5.47 -2.60
CA GLY A 112 10.22 -5.82 -1.93
C GLY A 112 10.00 -7.34 -1.88
N SER A 113 9.14 -7.78 -0.97
CA SER A 113 8.75 -9.19 -0.84
C SER A 113 7.23 -9.37 -0.85
N GLN A 114 6.76 -10.58 -1.19
CA GLN A 114 5.32 -10.88 -1.18
C GLN A 114 4.71 -10.75 0.22
N LEU A 115 5.47 -11.07 1.27
CA LEU A 115 5.03 -10.91 2.66
C LEU A 115 4.90 -9.44 3.05
N GLU A 116 5.88 -8.62 2.66
CA GLU A 116 5.79 -7.17 2.84
C GLU A 116 4.66 -6.57 2.03
N PHE A 117 4.40 -7.01 0.79
CA PHE A 117 3.24 -6.55 0.03
C PHE A 117 1.92 -6.90 0.75
N TYR A 118 1.82 -8.10 1.29
CA TYR A 118 0.65 -8.55 2.03
C TYR A 118 0.41 -7.69 3.29
N ALA A 119 1.41 -7.62 4.18
CA ALA A 119 1.29 -6.85 5.42
C ALA A 119 1.19 -5.36 5.12
N GLY A 120 2.00 -4.89 4.17
CA GLY A 120 2.28 -3.54 3.65
C GLY A 120 1.14 -2.80 3.01
N VAL A 121 0.52 -3.48 2.08
CA VAL A 121 -0.33 -2.86 1.06
C VAL A 121 -1.68 -3.54 1.06
N TYR A 122 -1.67 -4.86 0.91
CA TYR A 122 -2.89 -5.64 0.78
C TYR A 122 -3.82 -5.46 1.98
N MET A 123 -3.31 -5.64 3.20
CA MET A 123 -4.11 -5.45 4.42
C MET A 123 -4.57 -3.98 4.61
N GLU A 124 -3.72 -3.01 4.25
CA GLU A 124 -4.08 -1.59 4.33
C GLU A 124 -5.26 -1.23 3.42
N ILE A 125 -5.39 -1.88 2.25
CA ILE A 125 -6.55 -1.70 1.36
C ILE A 125 -7.85 -2.03 2.11
N PHE A 126 -7.90 -3.09 2.91
CA PHE A 126 -9.11 -3.41 3.68
C PHE A 126 -9.36 -2.42 4.81
N MET A 127 -8.29 -1.98 5.50
CA MET A 127 -8.38 -0.99 6.59
C MET A 127 -8.95 0.35 6.13
N VAL A 128 -8.56 0.84 4.95
CA VAL A 128 -9.02 2.14 4.43
C VAL A 128 -10.34 2.06 3.65
N SER A 129 -10.83 0.86 3.36
CA SER A 129 -12.04 0.63 2.54
C SER A 129 -13.33 0.43 3.34
N GLY A 130 -13.28 0.58 4.67
CA GLY A 130 -14.48 0.57 5.52
C GLY A 130 -14.95 -0.82 5.96
N PHE A 131 -14.09 -1.83 5.89
CA PHE A 131 -14.39 -3.19 6.41
C PHE A 131 -14.26 -3.30 7.94
N PHE A 132 -13.59 -2.34 8.57
CA PHE A 132 -13.33 -2.32 10.01
C PHE A 132 -13.90 -1.06 10.64
N SER A 133 -14.22 -1.13 11.94
CA SER A 133 -14.43 0.08 12.73
C SER A 133 -13.13 0.88 12.77
N LYS A 134 -13.22 2.20 13.02
CA LYS A 134 -12.03 3.05 13.14
C LYS A 134 -11.05 2.50 14.18
N SER A 135 -11.56 2.15 15.35
CA SER A 135 -10.75 1.58 16.43
C SER A 135 -10.03 0.29 16.02
N LEU A 136 -10.72 -0.63 15.34
CA LEU A 136 -10.13 -1.90 14.91
C LEU A 136 -9.11 -1.70 13.79
N ALA A 137 -9.35 -0.75 12.88
CA ALA A 137 -8.38 -0.38 11.85
C ALA A 137 -7.13 0.26 12.45
N GLU A 138 -7.28 1.10 13.48
CA GLU A 138 -6.16 1.70 14.22
C GLU A 138 -5.34 0.63 14.93
N ASP A 139 -5.97 -0.26 15.71
CA ASP A 139 -5.29 -1.36 16.42
C ASP A 139 -4.53 -2.30 15.46
N LEU A 140 -5.16 -2.67 14.34
CA LEU A 140 -4.53 -3.50 13.30
C LEU A 140 -3.37 -2.76 12.63
N SER A 141 -3.52 -1.47 12.34
CA SER A 141 -2.45 -0.66 11.75
C SER A 141 -1.24 -0.56 12.69
N GLU A 142 -1.46 -0.38 13.99
CA GLU A 142 -0.36 -0.36 14.98
C GLU A 142 0.33 -1.71 15.09
N THR A 143 -0.44 -2.80 15.11
CA THR A 143 0.09 -4.17 15.19
C THR A 143 0.91 -4.51 13.95
N MET A 144 0.40 -4.19 12.76
CA MET A 144 1.09 -4.42 11.49
C MET A 144 2.32 -3.53 11.33
N GLY A 145 2.27 -2.28 11.83
CA GLY A 145 3.42 -1.38 11.85
C GLY A 145 4.59 -1.97 12.63
N LYS A 146 4.33 -2.44 13.85
CA LYS A 146 5.34 -3.11 14.69
C LYS A 146 5.89 -4.37 14.03
N ALA A 147 5.03 -5.22 13.48
CA ALA A 147 5.45 -6.44 12.80
C ALA A 147 6.36 -6.16 11.58
N ARG A 148 6.16 -5.02 10.89
CA ARG A 148 7.03 -4.61 9.77
C ARG A 148 8.38 -4.08 10.21
N GLU A 149 8.48 -3.47 11.40
CA GLU A 149 9.78 -3.02 11.95
C GLU A 149 10.65 -4.20 12.39
N GLU A 150 10.04 -5.37 12.63
CA GLU A 150 10.72 -6.59 13.08
C GLU A 150 11.11 -7.55 11.93
N MET A 151 10.74 -7.25 10.68
CA MET A 151 11.07 -8.03 9.47
C MET A 151 12.29 -7.47 8.73
#